data_AF-A0A5Y4ZQ72-F1
#
_entry.id   AF-A0A5Y4ZQ72-F1
#
_cell.length_a   1.000
_cell.length_b   1.000
_cell.length_c   1.000
_cell.angle_alpha   90.00
_cell.angle_beta   90.00
_cell.angle_gamma   90.00
#
_symmetry.space_group_name_H-M   'P 1'
#
loop_
_entity.id
_entity.type
_entity.pdbx_description
1 polymer ?
#
loop_
_entity_poly.entity_id
_entity_poly.type
_entity_poly.pdbx_seq_one_letter_code
_entity_poly.pdbx_strand_id
1 'polypeptide(L)' 'VDEIIHVMDNANSGARGIVYGSYSPGQPGHVFNVVNQNNTIRFLDGQTGNAADLNQFKSFQLLRTN' A
#
# COMPACT_ATOMS: atom_id res chain seq x y z
N VAL A 1 -3.35 3.05 7.50
CA VAL A 1 -2.12 2.87 6.69
C VAL A 1 -0.88 2.76 7.57
N ASP A 2 -0.88 3.38 8.76
CA ASP A 2 0.23 3.33 9.72
C ASP A 2 0.70 1.91 10.06
N GLU A 3 -0.23 0.96 10.26
CA GLU A 3 0.13 -0.45 10.48
C GLU A 3 0.89 -1.05 9.29
N ILE A 4 0.49 -0.71 8.05
CA ILE A 4 1.19 -1.14 6.83
C ILE A 4 2.58 -0.53 6.78
N ILE A 5 2.72 0.76 7.12
CA ILE A 5 4.04 1.43 7.20
C ILE A 5 4.92 0.71 8.21
N HIS A 6 4.39 0.41 9.40
CA HIS A 6 5.13 -0.32 10.43
C HIS A 6 5.56 -1.71 9.96
N VAL A 7 4.67 -2.49 9.35
CA VAL A 7 5.01 -3.81 8.80
C VAL A 7 6.10 -3.71 7.72
N MET A 8 5.97 -2.74 6.82
CA MET A 8 6.92 -2.56 5.72
C MET A 8 8.27 -2.02 6.18
N ASP A 9 8.31 -1.21 7.23
CA ASP A 9 9.55 -0.72 7.84
C ASP A 9 10.33 -1.87 8.50
N ASN A 10 9.65 -2.68 9.32
CA ASN A 10 10.23 -3.89 9.94
C ASN A 10 10.70 -4.93 8.90
N ALA A 11 10.07 -4.96 7.72
CA ALA A 11 10.44 -5.86 6.64
C ALA A 11 11.73 -5.46 5.89
N ASN A 12 12.37 -4.35 6.27
CA ASN A 12 13.61 -3.81 5.71
C ASN A 12 13.52 -3.38 4.23
N SER A 13 14.59 -2.73 3.77
CA SER A 13 14.73 -2.28 2.38
C SER A 13 14.58 -3.45 1.39
N GLY A 14 13.82 -3.23 0.31
CA GLY A 14 13.50 -4.23 -0.70
C GLY A 14 12.19 -4.97 -0.46
N ALA A 15 11.55 -4.79 0.71
CA ALA A 15 10.23 -5.31 0.99
C ALA A 15 9.17 -4.76 0.02
N ARG A 16 8.24 -5.62 -0.42
CA ARG A 16 7.15 -5.33 -1.36
C ARG A 16 5.82 -5.91 -0.85
N GLY A 17 4.74 -5.26 -1.24
CA GLY A 17 3.40 -5.78 -0.99
C GLY A 17 2.38 -5.17 -1.93
N ILE A 18 1.19 -5.75 -1.90
CA ILE A 18 -0.01 -5.21 -2.53
C ILE A 18 -0.91 -4.71 -1.42
N VAL A 19 -1.41 -3.48 -1.56
CA VAL A 19 -2.38 -2.89 -0.65
C VAL A 19 -3.73 -2.85 -1.36
N TYR A 20 -4.76 -3.36 -0.70
CA TYR A 20 -6.14 -3.14 -1.07
C TYR A 20 -6.70 -1.96 -0.25
N GLY A 21 -7.18 -0.93 -0.94
CA GLY A 21 -7.89 0.22 -0.36
C GLY A 21 -9.39 0.13 -0.64
N SER A 22 -10.21 0.16 0.41
CA SER A 22 -11.67 0.13 0.31
C SER A 22 -12.27 1.53 0.36
N TYR A 23 -13.17 1.88 -0.59
CA TYR A 23 -13.95 3.12 -0.53
C TYR A 23 -15.11 3.02 0.48
N SER A 24 -15.77 1.86 0.54
CA SER A 24 -16.87 1.56 1.45
C SER A 24 -17.27 0.07 1.36
N PRO A 25 -18.00 -0.48 2.35
CA PRO A 25 -18.51 -1.85 2.27
C PRO A 25 -19.37 -2.07 1.01
N GLY A 26 -19.08 -3.13 0.26
CA GLY A 26 -19.83 -3.50 -0.95
C GLY A 26 -19.46 -2.74 -2.22
N GLN A 27 -18.51 -1.79 -2.17
CA GLN A 27 -17.95 -1.17 -3.38
C GLN A 27 -16.64 -1.85 -3.81
N PRO A 28 -16.36 -1.93 -5.13
CA PRO A 28 -15.05 -2.34 -5.61
C PRO A 28 -13.98 -1.40 -5.06
N GLY A 29 -12.98 -1.94 -4.35
CA GLY A 29 -11.82 -1.16 -3.93
C GLY A 29 -10.78 -1.00 -5.03
N HIS A 30 -9.62 -0.46 -4.65
CA HIS A 30 -8.46 -0.30 -5.52
C HIS A 30 -7.27 -1.05 -4.97
N VAL A 31 -6.40 -1.55 -5.85
CA VAL A 31 -5.14 -2.18 -5.45
C VAL A 31 -3.97 -1.38 -5.98
N PHE A 32 -2.96 -1.21 -5.13
CA PHE A 32 -1.73 -0.50 -5.45
C PHE A 32 -0.55 -1.17 -4.75
N ASN A 33 0.66 -0.87 -5.22
CA ASN A 33 1.86 -1.46 -4.66
C ASN A 33 2.34 -0.66 -3.45
N VAL A 34 2.95 -1.35 -2.49
CA VAL A 34 3.76 -0.72 -1.44
C VAL A 34 5.17 -1.30 -1.49
N VAL A 35 6.18 -0.45 -1.37
CA VAL A 35 7.58 -0.87 -1.37
C VAL A 35 8.35 -0.13 -0.27
N ASN A 36 9.26 -0.82 0.41
CA ASN A 36 10.30 -0.19 1.21
C ASN A 36 11.53 0.02 0.31
N GLN A 37 11.74 1.25 -0.16
CA GLN A 37 12.86 1.61 -1.02
C GLN A 37 13.87 2.40 -0.22
N ASN A 38 14.96 1.75 0.20
CA ASN A 38 16.02 2.37 1.02
C ASN A 38 15.46 3.03 2.27
N ASN A 39 14.68 2.27 3.06
CA ASN A 39 14.02 2.72 4.29
C ASN A 39 13.00 3.85 4.09
N THR A 40 12.55 4.07 2.85
CA THR A 40 11.43 4.95 2.53
C THR A 40 10.25 4.12 2.04
N ILE A 41 9.14 4.14 2.79
CA ILE A 41 7.92 3.46 2.37
C ILE A 41 7.21 4.27 1.30
N ARG A 42 6.96 3.66 0.14
CA ARG A 42 6.30 4.29 -1.01
C ARG A 42 5.09 3.49 -1.42
N PHE A 43 3.96 4.17 -1.62
CA PHE A 43 2.74 3.61 -2.18
C PHE A 43 2.61 4.06 -3.63
N LEU A 44 2.56 3.10 -4.55
CA LEU A 44 2.66 3.32 -5.99
C LEU A 44 1.40 2.80 -6.69
N ASP A 45 0.71 3.69 -7.38
CA ASP A 45 -0.44 3.34 -8.21
C ASP A 45 0.02 2.84 -9.57
N GLY A 46 -0.23 1.55 -9.83
CA GLY A 46 0.18 0.90 -11.07
C GLY A 46 -0.59 1.35 -12.32
N GLN A 47 -1.79 1.93 -12.17
CA GLN A 47 -2.59 2.42 -13.30
C GLN A 47 -2.09 3.78 -13.79
N THR A 48 -1.67 4.66 -12.86
CA THR A 48 -1.25 6.02 -13.20
C THR A 48 0.26 6.20 -13.28
N GLY A 49 1.03 5.31 -12.67
CA GLY A 49 2.48 5.43 -12.52
C GLY A 49 2.93 6.44 -11.45
N ASN A 50 1.99 7.01 -10.69
CA ASN A 50 2.25 8.01 -9.64
C ASN A 50 2.13 7.40 -8.23
N ALA A 51 2.32 8.25 -7.21
CA ALA A 51 1.99 7.86 -5.85
C ALA A 51 0.49 7.58 -5.71
N ALA A 52 0.13 6.57 -4.93
CA ALA A 52 -1.27 6.29 -4.63
C ALA A 52 -1.86 7.40 -3.74
N ASP A 53 -3.03 7.95 -4.12
CA ASP A 53 -3.78 8.85 -3.23
C ASP A 53 -4.45 8.02 -2.13
N LEU A 54 -3.99 8.17 -0.90
CA LEU A 54 -4.49 7.39 0.24
C LEU A 54 -5.76 7.98 0.84
N ASN A 55 -6.08 9.25 0.55
CA ASN A 55 -7.20 9.96 1.19
C ASN A 55 -8.57 9.48 0.71
N GLN A 56 -8.61 8.79 -0.43
CA GLN A 56 -9.84 8.25 -1.01
C GLN A 56 -10.36 7.00 -0.28
N PHE A 57 -9.55 6.34 0.57
CA PHE A 57 -9.90 5.05 1.17
C PHE A 57 -10.30 5.15 2.65
N LYS A 58 -11.20 4.24 3.07
CA LYS A 58 -11.70 4.11 4.45
C LYS A 58 -10.97 3.03 5.24
N SER A 59 -10.51 1.99 4.56
CA SER A 59 -9.73 0.92 5.18
C SER A 59 -8.71 0.36 4.21
N PHE A 60 -7.70 -0.31 4.76
CA PHE A 60 -6.59 -0.88 4.02
C PHE A 60 -6.33 -2.31 4.47
N GLN A 61 -5.89 -3.15 3.54
CA GLN A 61 -5.40 -4.50 3.80
C GLN A 61 -4.10 -4.72 3.04
N LEU A 62 -3.14 -5.40 3.67
CA LEU A 62 -1.82 -5.68 3.09
C LEU A 62 -1.70 -7.17 2.76
N LEU A 63 -1.20 -7.45 1.55
CA LEU A 63 -0.63 -8.73 1.17
C LEU A 63 0.88 -8.55 0.96
N ARG A 64 1.71 -9.16 1.82
CA ARG A 64 3.17 -9.22 1.62
C ARG A 64 3.48 -10.17 0.46
N THR A 65 4.42 -9.78 -0.39
CA THR A 65 4.78 -10.55 -1.61
C THR A 65 6.24 -11.02 -1.63
N ASN A 66 7.01 -10.72 -0.58
CA ASN A 66 8.36 -11.21 -0.31
C ASN A 66 8.72 -10.97 1.16
#